data_AF-A0A2V9PCC1-F1
#
_entry.id   AF-A0A2V9PCC1-F1
#
_cell.length_a   1.000
_cell.length_b   1.000
_cell.length_c   1.000
_cell.angle_alpha   90.00
_cell.angle_beta   90.00
_cell.angle_gamma   90.00
#
_symmetry.space_group_name_H-M   'P 1'
#
loop_
_entity.id
_entity.type
_entity.pdbx_description
1 polymer ?
#
loop_
_entity_poly.entity_id
_entity_poly.type
_entity_poly.pdbx_seq_one_letter_code
_entity_poly.pdbx_strand_id
1 'polypeptide(L)'
;MAEQTNEEITQALKPSEVDPQLQIPSELPLLPLRDIVIYPFMIVPLFVSRDRSIRAVDEALGENRMILLVCQKDLDKEEPQQEDLYKVGTVAVIMRMLKLPDGRIRILVQGVSRAMIESVNPGGECLHAQIQVVPEILAS
;
A
#
# COMPACT_ATOMS: atom_id res chain seq x y z
N MET A 1 28.34 -31.46 -15.09
CA MET A 1 27.05 -31.82 -14.44
C MET A 1 26.55 -30.53 -13.80
N ALA A 2 26.16 -29.55 -14.61
CA ALA A 2 24.79 -29.35 -15.14
C ALA A 2 23.82 -29.23 -13.95
N GLU A 3 23.63 -28.00 -13.44
CA GLU A 3 22.56 -27.09 -13.89
C GLU A 3 21.18 -27.72 -13.69
N GLN A 4 20.67 -27.56 -12.46
CA GLN A 4 19.29 -27.77 -12.00
C GLN A 4 19.41 -27.48 -10.49
N THR A 5 19.02 -26.32 -9.97
CA THR A 5 17.63 -25.92 -9.75
C THR A 5 17.62 -24.41 -9.45
N ASN A 6 17.30 -23.58 -10.43
CA ASN A 6 17.08 -22.14 -10.24
C ASN A 6 15.92 -21.59 -11.08
N GLU A 7 15.06 -22.48 -11.61
CA GLU A 7 13.95 -22.09 -12.48
C GLU A 7 12.63 -21.81 -11.74
N GLU A 8 12.48 -22.18 -10.46
CA GLU A 8 11.20 -22.00 -9.74
C GLU A 8 11.03 -20.61 -9.07
N ILE A 9 12.05 -19.76 -9.07
CA ILE A 9 12.00 -18.42 -8.43
C ILE A 9 11.54 -17.33 -9.42
N THR A 10 11.45 -17.66 -10.72
CA THR A 10 11.17 -16.69 -11.79
C THR A 10 9.71 -16.70 -12.23
N GLN A 11 8.76 -16.75 -11.31
CA GLN A 11 7.41 -16.27 -11.60
C GLN A 11 7.24 -14.85 -11.04
N ALA A 12 8.12 -13.98 -11.51
CA ALA A 12 7.98 -12.55 -11.38
C ALA A 12 6.73 -12.13 -12.15
N LEU A 13 5.71 -11.65 -11.44
CA LEU A 13 4.67 -10.82 -12.03
C LEU A 13 5.37 -9.76 -12.89
N LYS A 14 5.09 -9.78 -14.18
CA LYS A 14 5.65 -8.80 -15.11
C LYS A 14 5.07 -7.44 -14.71
N PRO A 15 5.87 -6.35 -14.67
CA PRO A 15 5.36 -5.00 -14.37
C PRO A 15 4.21 -4.53 -15.28
N SER A 16 3.96 -5.24 -16.38
CA SER A 16 2.91 -4.98 -17.37
C SER A 16 1.52 -5.58 -17.05
N GLU A 17 1.32 -6.20 -15.88
CA GLU A 17 0.07 -6.91 -15.54
C GLU A 17 -0.72 -6.23 -14.41
N VAL A 18 -0.73 -4.89 -14.33
CA VAL A 18 -1.80 -4.22 -13.58
C VAL A 18 -3.05 -4.29 -14.47
N ASP A 19 -3.99 -5.14 -14.09
CA ASP A 19 -5.26 -5.33 -14.82
C ASP A 19 -5.98 -3.98 -14.98
N PRO A 20 -6.29 -3.52 -16.21
CA PRO A 20 -7.06 -2.30 -16.45
C PRO A 20 -8.45 -2.29 -15.79
N GLN A 21 -8.93 -3.45 -15.32
CA GLN A 21 -10.21 -3.62 -14.62
C GLN A 21 -10.04 -3.79 -13.11
N LEU A 22 -8.94 -3.32 -12.52
CA LEU A 22 -8.69 -3.44 -11.07
C LEU A 22 -9.88 -2.86 -10.27
N GLN A 23 -10.71 -3.74 -9.71
CA GLN A 23 -11.82 -3.35 -8.85
C GLN A 23 -11.24 -2.97 -7.50
N ILE A 24 -11.03 -1.67 -7.30
CA ILE A 24 -10.59 -1.12 -6.03
C ILE A 24 -11.77 -1.23 -5.05
N PRO A 25 -11.62 -1.95 -3.93
CA PRO A 25 -12.64 -2.02 -2.89
C PRO A 25 -12.96 -0.64 -2.32
N SER A 26 -14.18 -0.47 -1.81
CA SER A 26 -14.57 0.77 -1.12
C SER A 26 -13.91 0.93 0.25
N GLU A 27 -13.34 -0.14 0.81
CA GLU A 27 -12.60 -0.12 2.08
C GLU A 27 -11.24 -0.80 1.90
N LEU A 28 -10.18 -0.15 2.40
CA LEU A 28 -8.82 -0.70 2.33
C LEU A 28 -8.08 -0.50 3.66
N PRO A 29 -7.13 -1.41 3.98
CA PRO A 29 -6.14 -1.14 5.01
C PRO A 29 -5.34 0.11 4.64
N LEU A 30 -5.05 0.94 5.65
CA LEU A 30 -4.42 2.24 5.51
C LEU A 30 -3.02 2.21 6.11
N LEU A 31 -2.03 2.62 5.31
CA LEU A 31 -0.64 2.82 5.71
C LEU A 31 -0.33 4.33 5.76
N PRO A 32 -0.15 4.89 6.97
CA PRO A 32 0.30 6.28 7.11
C PRO A 32 1.77 6.44 6.68
N LEU A 33 2.05 7.42 5.83
CA LEU A 33 3.39 7.80 5.36
C LEU A 33 3.82 9.14 5.95
N ARG A 34 5.12 9.30 6.21
CA ARG A 34 5.69 10.53 6.78
C ARG A 34 6.56 11.29 5.78
N ASP A 35 7.50 10.59 5.14
CA ASP A 35 8.56 11.24 4.36
C ASP A 35 8.31 11.28 2.86
N ILE A 36 7.23 10.66 2.38
CA ILE A 36 7.01 10.46 0.94
C ILE A 36 5.54 10.48 0.56
N VAL A 37 5.25 11.17 -0.54
CA VAL A 37 3.98 11.10 -1.27
C VAL A 37 4.17 10.18 -2.46
N ILE A 38 3.34 9.15 -2.57
CA ILE A 38 3.32 8.23 -3.71
C ILE A 38 2.25 8.69 -4.69
N TYR A 39 2.57 8.70 -5.98
CA TYR A 39 1.62 8.97 -7.05
C TYR A 39 1.29 7.68 -7.80
N PRO A 40 0.16 7.65 -8.54
CA PRO A 40 -0.12 6.59 -9.51
C PRO A 40 1.08 6.32 -10.43
N PHE A 41 1.23 5.05 -10.81
CA PHE A 41 2.34 4.49 -11.61
C PHE A 41 3.73 4.50 -10.96
N MET A 42 3.94 5.17 -9.82
CA MET A 42 5.23 5.11 -9.11
C MET A 42 5.46 3.72 -8.53
N ILE A 43 6.69 3.20 -8.68
CA ILE A 43 7.14 1.97 -8.02
C ILE A 43 8.22 2.35 -7.01
N VAL A 44 7.95 2.14 -5.72
CA VAL A 44 8.83 2.62 -4.64
C VAL A 44 8.97 1.55 -3.55
N PRO A 45 10.19 1.31 -3.03
CA PRO A 45 10.37 0.49 -1.84
C PRO A 45 10.03 1.29 -0.56
N LEU A 46 9.24 0.70 0.34
CA LEU A 46 8.92 1.27 1.65
C LEU A 46 9.43 0.37 2.78
N PHE A 47 9.87 0.99 3.86
CA PHE A 47 10.25 0.31 5.10
C PHE A 47 9.16 0.53 6.14
N VAL A 48 8.67 -0.55 6.74
CA VAL A 48 7.61 -0.52 7.75
C VAL A 48 8.13 -1.22 9.01
N SER A 49 8.01 -0.54 10.14
CA SER A 49 8.56 -1.01 11.43
C SER A 49 7.53 -1.04 12.57
N ARG A 50 6.40 -0.37 12.41
CA ARG A 50 5.39 -0.24 13.46
C ARG A 50 4.38 -1.37 13.36
N ASP A 51 4.09 -2.03 14.47
CA ASP A 51 3.24 -3.22 14.50
C ASP A 51 1.91 -3.01 13.78
N ARG A 52 1.23 -1.90 14.06
CA ARG A 52 -0.05 -1.56 13.41
C ARG A 52 0.06 -1.43 11.89
N SER A 53 1.17 -0.89 11.39
CA SER A 53 1.45 -0.75 9.96
C SER A 53 1.88 -2.08 9.33
N ILE A 54 2.62 -2.91 10.07
CA ILE A 54 2.95 -4.28 9.65
C ILE A 54 1.67 -5.10 9.47
N ARG A 55 0.71 -4.97 10.40
CA ARG A 55 -0.59 -5.63 10.30
C ARG A 55 -1.42 -5.15 9.11
N ALA A 56 -1.44 -3.85 8.80
CA ALA A 56 -2.07 -3.33 7.59
C ALA A 56 -1.49 -3.96 6.31
N VAL A 57 -0.17 -4.17 6.28
CA VAL A 57 0.52 -4.83 5.16
C VAL A 57 0.17 -6.32 5.09
N ASP A 58 0.20 -7.03 6.21
CA ASP A 58 -0.13 -8.45 6.26
C ASP A 58 -1.60 -8.70 5.86
N GLU A 59 -2.53 -7.84 6.28
CA GLU A 59 -3.94 -7.88 5.91
C GLU A 59 -4.13 -7.63 4.40
N ALA A 60 -3.52 -6.58 3.86
CA ALA A 60 -3.53 -6.33 2.42
C ALA A 60 -3.01 -7.53 1.62
N LEU A 61 -1.91 -8.15 2.07
CA LEU A 61 -1.34 -9.35 1.43
C LEU A 61 -2.23 -10.58 1.51
N GLY A 62 -3.09 -10.68 2.54
CA GLY A 62 -4.07 -11.75 2.71
C GLY A 62 -5.34 -11.60 1.85
N GLU A 63 -5.58 -10.40 1.31
CA GLU A 63 -6.74 -10.07 0.49
C GLU A 63 -6.35 -9.87 -1.00
N ASN A 64 -6.57 -8.66 -1.53
CA ASN A 64 -6.36 -8.28 -2.93
C ASN A 64 -5.01 -7.57 -3.16
N ARG A 65 -4.12 -7.54 -2.16
CA ARG A 65 -2.81 -6.86 -2.16
C ARG A 65 -2.89 -5.35 -2.30
N MET A 66 -4.08 -4.75 -2.21
CA MET A 66 -4.24 -3.30 -2.25
C MET A 66 -4.12 -2.71 -0.85
N ILE A 67 -3.49 -1.55 -0.78
CA ILE A 67 -3.32 -0.79 0.44
C ILE A 67 -3.46 0.69 0.11
N LEU A 68 -4.09 1.45 1.00
CA LEU A 68 -4.20 2.89 0.87
C LEU A 68 -3.00 3.56 1.53
N LEU A 69 -2.21 4.29 0.75
CA LEU A 69 -1.06 5.06 1.23
C LEU A 69 -1.49 6.52 1.45
N VAL A 70 -1.32 7.02 2.67
CA VAL A 70 -1.80 8.37 3.04
C VAL A 70 -0.74 9.10 3.83
N CYS A 71 -0.43 10.34 3.45
CA CYS A 71 0.50 11.16 4.21
C CYS A 71 -0.12 11.63 5.54
N GLN A 72 0.71 11.73 6.57
CA GLN A 72 0.35 12.36 7.85
C GLN A 72 0.58 13.87 7.76
N LYS A 73 -0.28 14.64 8.42
CA LYS A 73 -0.12 16.08 8.65
C LYS A 73 0.83 16.34 9.82
N ASP A 74 0.64 15.59 10.91
CA ASP A 74 1.51 15.59 12.07
C ASP A 74 2.42 14.36 11.99
N LEU A 75 3.71 14.61 11.76
CA LEU A 75 4.72 13.55 11.57
C LEU A 75 5.17 12.92 12.89
N ASP A 76 4.92 13.58 14.03
CA ASP A 76 5.36 13.12 15.34
C ASP A 76 4.32 12.19 15.98
N LYS A 77 3.07 12.24 15.51
CA LYS A 77 2.00 11.40 16.04
C LYS A 77 2.20 9.95 15.69
N GLU A 78 2.29 9.13 16.72
CA GLU A 78 2.42 7.69 16.56
C GLU A 78 1.09 7.11 16.07
N GLU A 79 -0.03 7.34 16.74
CA GLU A 79 -1.32 6.82 16.27
C GLU A 79 -2.18 7.91 15.61
N PRO A 80 -2.02 8.16 14.29
CA PRO A 80 -2.80 9.19 13.62
C PRO A 80 -4.27 8.79 13.56
N GLN A 81 -5.13 9.75 13.88
CA GLN A 81 -6.57 9.71 13.65
C GLN A 81 -6.90 10.35 12.30
N GLN A 82 -8.17 10.32 11.91
CA GLN A 82 -8.62 10.86 10.62
C GLN A 82 -8.21 12.33 10.42
N GLU A 83 -8.30 13.16 11.48
CA GLU A 83 -7.92 14.57 11.41
C GLU A 83 -6.42 14.81 11.15
N ASP A 84 -5.57 13.85 11.53
CA ASP A 84 -4.12 13.91 11.37
C ASP A 84 -3.67 13.43 9.99
N LEU A 85 -4.57 12.90 9.16
CA LEU A 85 -4.28 12.39 7.83
C LEU A 85 -4.74 13.38 6.75
N TYR A 86 -4.04 13.39 5.62
CA TYR A 86 -4.55 14.08 4.42
C TYR A 86 -5.77 13.35 3.86
N LYS A 87 -6.72 14.10 3.31
CA LYS A 87 -7.99 13.55 2.79
C LYS A 87 -7.84 12.72 1.51
N VAL A 88 -6.72 12.88 0.80
CA VAL A 88 -6.45 12.16 -0.45
C VAL A 88 -5.16 11.40 -0.27
N GLY A 89 -5.20 10.13 -0.65
CA GLY A 89 -4.05 9.24 -0.71
C GLY A 89 -3.98 8.53 -2.04
N THR A 90 -3.16 7.49 -2.09
CA THR A 90 -2.96 6.67 -3.28
C THR A 90 -3.18 5.21 -2.93
N VAL A 91 -4.11 4.60 -3.65
CA VAL A 91 -4.26 3.15 -3.65
C VAL A 91 -3.04 2.57 -4.35
N ALA A 92 -2.38 1.64 -3.69
CA ALA A 92 -1.20 0.97 -4.20
C ALA A 92 -1.35 -0.54 -4.10
N VAL A 93 -0.67 -1.28 -4.98
CA VAL A 93 -0.57 -2.74 -4.92
C VAL A 93 0.79 -3.12 -4.35
N ILE A 94 0.79 -4.03 -3.38
CA ILE A 94 2.01 -4.60 -2.82
C ILE A 94 2.52 -5.68 -3.77
N MET A 95 3.59 -5.34 -4.50
CA MET A 95 4.21 -6.22 -5.48
C MET A 95 5.06 -7.31 -4.80
N ARG A 96 5.82 -6.92 -3.77
CA ARG A 96 6.74 -7.80 -3.03
C ARG A 96 6.84 -7.40 -1.57
N MET A 97 7.12 -8.36 -0.70
CA MET A 97 7.40 -8.15 0.72
C MET A 97 8.59 -9.01 1.14
N LEU A 98 9.45 -8.43 2.00
CA LEU A 98 10.58 -9.10 2.62
C LEU A 98 10.59 -8.79 4.12
N LYS A 99 10.49 -9.82 4.96
CA LYS A 99 10.70 -9.70 6.41
C LYS A 99 12.20 -9.63 6.69
N LEU A 100 12.63 -8.62 7.43
CA LEU A 100 14.02 -8.44 7.83
C LEU A 100 14.28 -9.16 9.17
N PRO A 101 15.53 -9.57 9.47
CA PRO A 101 15.87 -10.28 10.70
C PRO A 101 15.57 -9.51 12.00
N ASP A 102 15.44 -8.19 11.90
CA ASP A 102 15.16 -7.28 13.02
C ASP A 102 13.65 -7.06 13.28
N GLY A 103 12.79 -7.79 12.56
CA GLY A 103 11.33 -7.70 12.69
C GLY A 103 10.69 -6.62 11.83
N ARG A 104 11.47 -5.76 11.16
CA ARG A 104 10.92 -4.80 10.18
C ARG A 104 10.56 -5.51 8.89
N ILE A 105 9.72 -4.87 8.08
CA ILE A 105 9.40 -5.35 6.73
C ILE A 105 9.78 -4.32 5.69
N ARG A 106 10.26 -4.80 4.54
CA ARG A 106 10.46 -4.00 3.34
C ARG A 106 9.46 -4.44 2.29
N ILE A 107 8.65 -3.52 1.80
CA ILE A 107 7.69 -3.77 0.73
C ILE A 107 8.08 -3.01 -0.53
N LEU A 108 7.76 -3.57 -1.69
CA LEU A 108 7.79 -2.87 -2.97
C LEU A 108 6.34 -2.64 -3.40
N VAL A 109 5.96 -1.38 -3.55
CA VAL A 109 4.58 -1.00 -3.90
C VAL A 109 4.53 -0.29 -5.25
N GLN A 110 3.43 -0.46 -5.97
CA GLN A 110 3.10 0.30 -7.17
C GLN A 110 1.84 1.13 -6.93
N GLY A 111 1.93 2.45 -7.09
CA GLY A 111 0.76 3.32 -7.07
C GLY A 111 -0.17 3.01 -8.24
N VAL A 112 -1.47 2.92 -7.96
CA VAL A 112 -2.50 2.57 -8.96
C VAL A 112 -3.39 3.76 -9.26
N SER A 113 -4.00 4.35 -8.24
CA SER A 113 -4.97 5.43 -8.41
C SER A 113 -5.02 6.31 -7.17
N ARG A 114 -5.45 7.56 -7.34
CA ARG A 114 -5.77 8.42 -6.21
C ARG A 114 -7.11 8.02 -5.62
N ALA A 115 -7.25 8.16 -4.31
CA ALA A 115 -8.51 7.96 -3.62
C ALA A 115 -8.71 8.98 -2.50
N MET A 116 -9.96 9.43 -2.36
CA MET A 116 -10.40 10.30 -1.28
C MET A 116 -10.87 9.43 -0.11
N ILE A 117 -10.47 9.80 1.10
CA ILE A 117 -10.90 9.14 2.34
C ILE A 117 -12.23 9.75 2.77
N GLU A 118 -13.25 8.92 2.91
CA GLU A 118 -14.55 9.30 3.45
C GLU A 118 -14.56 9.17 4.98
N SER A 119 -14.01 8.06 5.48
CA SER A 119 -13.86 7.82 6.93
C SER A 119 -12.67 6.91 7.21
N VAL A 120 -12.07 7.06 8.39
CA VAL A 120 -11.03 6.17 8.91
C VAL A 120 -11.60 5.43 10.11
N ASN A 121 -11.48 4.10 10.12
CA ASN A 121 -11.81 3.28 11.27
C ASN A 121 -10.52 2.99 12.06
N PRO A 122 -10.34 3.62 13.25
CA PRO A 122 -9.22 3.34 14.13
C PRO A 122 -9.43 2.10 15.00
N GLY A 123 -10.58 1.41 14.91
CA GLY A 123 -10.83 0.16 15.61
C GLY A 123 -10.05 -1.00 14.99
N GLY A 124 -9.62 -1.95 15.84
CA GLY A 124 -8.98 -3.19 15.40
C GLY A 124 -7.47 -3.16 15.38
N GLU A 125 -6.89 -4.10 14.64
CA GLU A 125 -5.45 -4.37 14.67
C GLU A 125 -4.63 -3.48 13.74
N CYS A 126 -5.24 -2.89 12.71
CA CYS A 126 -4.64 -1.94 11.79
C CYS A 126 -5.58 -0.73 11.56
N LEU A 127 -5.24 0.21 10.66
CA LEU A 127 -6.16 1.28 10.27
C LEU A 127 -6.89 0.87 8.99
N HIS A 128 -8.19 1.13 8.92
CA HIS A 128 -8.97 0.98 7.69
C HIS A 128 -9.52 2.33 7.25
N ALA A 129 -9.71 2.49 5.94
CA ALA A 129 -10.38 3.66 5.40
C ALA A 129 -11.43 3.28 4.35
N GLN A 130 -12.60 3.87 4.50
CA GLN A 130 -13.58 3.94 3.42
C GLN A 130 -13.12 5.00 2.42
N ILE A 131 -13.12 4.64 1.14
CA ILE A 131 -12.54 5.43 0.07
C ILE A 131 -13.44 5.57 -1.14
N GLN A 132 -13.30 6.72 -1.80
CA GLN A 132 -13.83 6.98 -3.13
C GLN A 132 -12.66 7.18 -4.10
N VAL A 133 -12.55 6.33 -5.11
CA VAL A 133 -11.51 6.46 -6.15
C VAL A 133 -11.71 7.77 -6.90
N VAL A 134 -10.63 8.54 -7.05
CA VAL A 134 -10.61 9.79 -7.81
C VAL A 134 -10.22 9.47 -9.25
N PRO A 135 -11.11 9.71 -10.24
CA PRO A 135 -10.80 9.46 -11.64
C PRO A 135 -9.57 10.27 -12.09
N GLU A 136 -8.68 9.64 -12.85
CA GLU A 136 -7.64 10.39 -13.57
C GLU A 136 -8.24 10.99 -14.83
N ILE A 137 -8.10 12.31 -14.98
CA ILE A 137 -8.45 12.99 -16.22
C ILE A 137 -7.25 12.81 -17.16
N LEU A 138 -7.35 11.85 -18.07
CA LEU A 138 -6.44 11.80 -19.22
C LEU A 138 -6.80 12.99 -20.10
N ALA A 139 -5.91 13.97 -20.18
CA ALA A 139 -6.06 15.05 -21.14
C ALA A 139 -5.98 14.43 -22.55
N SER A 140 -7.08 14.57 -23.31
CA SER A 140 -7.21 14.21 -24.73
C SER A 140 -6.47 15.18 -25.62
#